data_AF-A0A3P3U0A9-F1
#
_entry.id   AF-A0A3P3U0A9-F1
#
_cell.length_a   1.000
_cell.length_b   1.000
_cell.length_c   1.000
_cell.angle_alpha   90.00
_cell.angle_beta   90.00
_cell.angle_gamma   90.00
#
_symmetry.space_group_name_H-M   'P 1'
#
loop_
_entity.id
_entity.type
_entity.pdbx_description
1 polymer ?
#
loop_
_entity_poly.entity_id
_entity_poly.type
_entity_poly.pdbx_seq_one_letter_code
_entity_poly.pdbx_strand_id
1 'polypeptide(L)'
;MLAVLAAVILAAALGRWRFRLKGRFDAEVREEERQKTKLIALLLASAIDQPKAPKPGARPWLFRRWRRLLPSRSPEARVAEALVKAFFRGGELKLYGQLILAGLAALVFPPYPVNAIIYIVLILLLMYWLSGHLRAFFARDGMKMLNPGEMLEYRTAVPAMTLLLLPGLVCFTAGLGIALYPPLWGGLGAIPCGVLLAIVLGGFYGRIGILLLRRS
;
A
#
# COMPACT_ATOMS: atom_id res chain seq x y z
N MET A 1 -0.11 84.80 -11.43
CA MET A 1 -0.68 84.12 -10.24
C MET A 1 -1.31 82.77 -10.54
N LEU A 2 -2.15 82.63 -11.59
CA LEU A 2 -2.81 81.35 -11.92
C LEU A 2 -1.85 80.18 -12.22
N ALA A 3 -0.75 80.43 -12.93
CA ALA A 3 0.25 79.40 -13.25
C ALA A 3 0.96 78.83 -11.99
N VAL A 4 1.17 79.66 -10.98
CA VAL A 4 1.81 79.25 -9.71
C VAL A 4 0.85 78.38 -8.89
N LEU A 5 -0.42 78.74 -8.85
CA LEU A 5 -1.47 77.94 -8.20
C LEU A 5 -1.64 76.57 -8.88
N ALA A 6 -1.62 76.52 -10.21
CA ALA A 6 -1.69 75.27 -10.97
C ALA A 6 -0.49 74.34 -10.66
N ALA A 7 0.72 74.89 -10.60
CA ALA A 7 1.92 74.13 -10.26
C ALA A 7 1.88 73.55 -8.83
N VAL A 8 1.37 74.31 -7.86
CA VAL A 8 1.23 73.85 -6.47
C VAL A 8 0.19 72.73 -6.36
N ILE A 9 -0.94 72.84 -7.06
CA ILE A 9 -1.98 71.80 -7.08
C ILE A 9 -1.43 70.53 -7.74
N LEU A 10 -0.68 70.66 -8.83
CA LEU A 10 -0.09 69.52 -9.53
C LEU A 10 0.97 68.82 -8.66
N ALA A 11 1.83 69.59 -7.98
CA ALA A 11 2.82 69.05 -7.05
C ALA A 11 2.17 68.34 -5.86
N ALA A 12 1.08 68.91 -5.30
CA ALA A 12 0.32 68.28 -4.23
C ALA A 12 -0.39 67.00 -4.68
N ALA A 13 -0.91 66.96 -5.91
CA ALA A 13 -1.54 65.79 -6.51
C ALA A 13 -0.51 64.66 -6.73
N LEU A 14 0.65 64.98 -7.30
CA LEU A 14 1.78 64.05 -7.51
C LEU A 14 2.33 63.51 -6.18
N GLY A 15 2.46 64.38 -5.17
CA GLY A 15 2.84 63.98 -3.82
C GLY A 15 1.87 62.95 -3.22
N ARG A 16 0.56 63.24 -3.27
CA ARG A 16 -0.48 62.30 -2.79
C ARG A 16 -0.46 60.96 -3.53
N TRP A 17 -0.19 60.96 -4.83
CA TRP A 17 -0.08 59.73 -5.62
C TRP A 17 1.13 58.88 -5.21
N ARG A 18 2.29 59.52 -4.99
CA ARG A 18 3.51 58.86 -4.52
C ARG A 18 3.33 58.19 -3.15
N PHE A 19 2.61 58.84 -2.23
CA PHE A 19 2.33 58.27 -0.90
C PHE A 19 1.34 57.09 -0.94
N ARG A 20 0.40 57.07 -1.89
CA ARG A 20 -0.52 55.93 -2.08
C ARG A 20 0.16 54.67 -2.61
N LEU A 21 1.27 54.80 -3.34
CA LEU A 21 2.08 53.68 -3.84
C LEU A 21 2.89 53.01 -2.73
N LYS A 22 3.35 53.76 -1.71
CA LYS A 22 4.13 53.20 -0.59
C LYS A 22 3.37 52.19 0.28
N GLY A 23 2.04 52.27 0.34
CA GLY A 23 1.21 51.35 1.13
C GLY A 23 0.94 49.99 0.49
N ARG A 24 1.32 49.76 -0.77
CA ARG A 24 1.12 48.48 -1.46
C ARG A 24 2.33 47.55 -1.45
N PHE A 25 3.52 48.07 -1.11
CA PHE A 25 4.75 47.26 -1.04
C PHE A 25 4.66 46.15 0.01
N ASP A 26 4.08 46.42 1.19
CA ASP A 26 3.94 45.37 2.22
C ASP A 26 3.00 44.25 1.80
N ALA A 27 1.98 44.55 0.99
CA ALA A 27 1.09 43.54 0.43
C ALA A 27 1.82 42.71 -0.63
N GLU A 28 2.54 43.37 -1.55
CA GLU A 28 3.32 42.69 -2.60
C GLU A 28 4.43 41.80 -2.01
N VAL A 29 5.13 42.25 -0.96
CA VAL A 29 6.16 41.46 -0.28
C VAL A 29 5.56 40.22 0.39
N ARG A 30 4.38 40.32 1.02
CA ARG A 30 3.68 39.17 1.60
C ARG A 30 3.21 38.17 0.55
N GLU A 31 2.76 38.67 -0.61
CA GLU A 31 2.41 37.82 -1.75
C GLU A 31 3.65 37.09 -2.29
N GLU A 32 4.78 37.78 -2.41
CA GLU A 32 6.05 37.22 -2.88
C GLU A 32 6.61 36.16 -1.91
N GLU A 33 6.57 36.41 -0.61
CA GLU A 33 6.97 35.44 0.42
C GLU A 33 6.10 34.18 0.40
N ARG A 34 4.78 34.33 0.19
CA ARG A 34 3.86 33.19 0.01
C ARG A 34 4.22 32.38 -1.24
N GLN A 35 4.56 33.04 -2.34
CA GLN A 35 4.98 32.36 -3.56
C GLN A 35 6.32 31.63 -3.39
N LYS A 36 7.31 32.27 -2.76
CA LYS A 36 8.61 31.64 -2.43
C LYS A 36 8.43 30.43 -1.53
N THR A 37 7.59 30.53 -0.51
CA THR A 37 7.29 29.40 0.39
C THR A 37 6.63 28.24 -0.35
N LYS A 38 5.71 28.51 -1.28
CA LYS A 38 5.12 27.46 -2.14
C LYS A 38 6.15 26.81 -3.06
N LEU A 39 7.07 27.58 -3.65
CA LEU A 39 8.15 27.06 -4.49
C LEU A 39 9.12 26.20 -3.68
N ILE A 40 9.51 26.66 -2.49
CA ILE A 40 10.37 25.89 -1.58
C ILE A 40 9.66 24.61 -1.15
N ALA A 41 8.36 24.66 -0.86
CA ALA A 41 7.56 23.47 -0.53
C ALA A 41 7.49 22.47 -1.70
N LEU A 42 7.38 22.95 -2.95
CA LEU A 42 7.39 22.11 -4.15
C LEU A 42 8.78 21.46 -4.37
N LEU A 43 9.86 22.22 -4.18
CA LEU A 43 11.23 21.70 -4.27
C LEU A 43 11.50 20.66 -3.18
N LEU A 44 11.11 20.93 -1.92
CA LEU A 44 11.22 19.96 -0.83
C LEU A 44 10.37 18.71 -1.08
N ALA A 45 9.16 18.86 -1.62
CA ALA A 45 8.29 17.72 -1.93
C ALA A 45 8.88 16.80 -3.01
N SER A 46 9.72 17.33 -3.90
CA SER A 46 10.44 16.54 -4.90
C SER A 46 11.74 15.90 -4.38
N ALA A 47 12.37 16.52 -3.38
CA ALA A 47 13.64 16.06 -2.80
C ALA A 47 13.47 15.09 -1.62
N ILE A 48 12.30 15.12 -0.96
CA ILE A 48 11.95 14.21 0.13
C ILE A 48 11.09 13.11 -0.47
N ASP A 49 11.55 11.86 -0.38
CA ASP A 49 10.72 10.67 -0.58
C ASP A 49 9.63 10.65 0.51
N GLN A 50 8.56 11.42 0.29
CA GLN A 50 7.44 11.45 1.21
C GLN A 50 6.83 10.04 1.23
N PRO A 51 6.79 9.36 2.39
CA PRO A 51 6.13 8.07 2.50
C PRO A 51 4.68 8.27 2.05
N LYS A 52 4.35 7.66 0.91
CA LYS A 52 3.08 7.82 0.19
C LYS A 52 1.93 7.81 1.20
N ALA A 53 1.34 8.99 1.44
CA ALA A 53 0.28 9.12 2.43
C ALA A 53 -0.83 8.10 2.09
N PRO A 54 -1.31 7.30 3.05
CA PRO A 54 -2.39 6.38 2.80
C PRO A 54 -3.58 7.17 2.28
N LYS A 55 -4.01 6.88 1.04
CA LYS A 55 -5.09 7.61 0.38
C LYS A 55 -6.30 7.69 1.31
N PRO A 56 -6.74 8.90 1.73
CA PRO A 56 -7.88 9.05 2.63
C PRO A 56 -9.13 8.68 1.85
N GLY A 57 -9.63 7.44 2.05
CA GLY A 57 -10.82 6.92 1.36
C GLY A 57 -10.71 5.48 0.86
N ALA A 58 -9.52 4.86 0.87
CA ALA A 58 -9.38 3.46 0.48
C ALA A 58 -9.94 2.54 1.59
N ARG A 59 -11.25 2.29 1.59
CA ARG A 59 -11.84 1.18 2.34
C ARG A 59 -11.56 -0.10 1.54
N PRO A 60 -10.93 -1.13 2.12
CA PRO A 60 -10.63 -2.37 1.39
C PRO A 60 -11.95 -3.02 0.98
N TRP A 61 -12.15 -3.19 -0.33
CA TRP A 61 -13.41 -3.67 -0.90
C TRP A 61 -13.78 -5.06 -0.36
N LEU A 62 -12.78 -5.94 -0.18
CA LEU A 62 -12.95 -7.32 0.31
C LEU A 62 -13.33 -7.43 1.80
N PHE A 63 -12.93 -6.46 2.63
CA PHE A 63 -13.08 -6.53 4.09
C PHE A 63 -13.90 -5.38 4.68
N ARG A 64 -14.67 -4.67 3.85
CA ARG A 64 -15.47 -3.49 4.27
C ARG A 64 -16.44 -3.81 5.40
N ARG A 65 -16.96 -5.04 5.46
CA ARG A 65 -17.93 -5.52 6.46
C ARG A 65 -17.28 -6.19 7.68
N TRP A 66 -16.02 -6.60 7.56
CA TRP A 66 -15.34 -7.42 8.56
C TRP A 66 -14.57 -6.52 9.53
N ARG A 67 -15.20 -6.23 10.67
CA ARG A 67 -14.62 -5.36 11.71
C ARG A 67 -13.34 -5.99 12.30
N ARG A 68 -13.28 -7.32 12.36
CA ARG A 68 -12.12 -8.14 12.74
C ARG A 68 -11.96 -9.30 11.78
N LEU A 69 -10.72 -9.63 11.42
CA LEU A 69 -10.36 -10.78 10.57
C LEU A 69 -9.84 -11.93 11.42
N LEU A 70 -9.24 -11.63 12.56
CA LEU A 70 -8.81 -12.62 13.54
C LEU A 70 -9.70 -12.59 14.79
N PRO A 71 -10.05 -13.76 15.35
CA PRO A 71 -10.86 -13.83 16.57
C PRO A 71 -10.08 -13.39 17.82
N SER A 72 -8.74 -13.50 17.81
CA SER A 72 -7.89 -13.14 18.95
C SER A 72 -7.78 -11.62 19.15
N ARG A 73 -7.74 -11.20 20.41
CA ARG A 73 -7.50 -9.80 20.82
C ARG A 73 -6.02 -9.47 21.04
N SER A 74 -5.13 -10.43 20.80
CA SER A 74 -3.69 -10.26 21.01
C SER A 74 -3.14 -9.09 20.18
N PRO A 75 -2.10 -8.39 20.66
CA PRO A 75 -1.45 -7.32 19.90
C PRO A 75 -0.97 -7.83 18.54
N GLU A 76 -0.52 -9.08 18.48
CA GLU A 76 -0.14 -9.78 17.26
C GLU A 76 -1.27 -9.85 16.24
N ALA A 77 -2.46 -10.29 16.67
CA ALA A 77 -3.61 -10.37 15.77
C ALA A 77 -4.00 -9.01 15.19
N ARG A 78 -3.87 -7.93 15.97
CA ARG A 78 -4.17 -6.57 15.51
C ARG A 78 -3.17 -6.05 14.49
N VAL A 79 -1.88 -6.30 14.70
CA VAL A 79 -0.83 -5.88 13.76
C VAL A 79 -0.92 -6.70 12.48
N ALA A 80 -1.21 -8.01 12.56
CA ALA A 80 -1.47 -8.84 11.39
C ALA A 80 -2.68 -8.32 10.60
N GLU A 81 -3.79 -8.00 11.27
CA GLU A 81 -4.95 -7.38 10.63
C GLU A 81 -4.63 -6.04 9.97
N ALA A 82 -3.86 -5.19 10.64
CA ALA A 82 -3.46 -3.89 10.10
C ALA A 82 -2.61 -4.06 8.84
N LEU A 83 -1.69 -5.02 8.83
CA LEU A 83 -0.85 -5.35 7.68
C LEU A 83 -1.68 -5.83 6.49
N VAL A 84 -2.57 -6.81 6.70
CA VAL A 84 -3.47 -7.32 5.66
C VAL A 84 -4.35 -6.18 5.13
N LYS A 85 -4.95 -5.39 6.02
CA LYS A 85 -5.78 -4.25 5.61
C LYS A 85 -4.95 -3.20 4.86
N ALA A 86 -3.71 -2.95 5.23
CA ALA A 86 -2.82 -2.02 4.54
C ALA A 86 -2.48 -2.52 3.13
N PHE A 87 -2.21 -3.82 2.96
CA PHE A 87 -1.97 -4.45 1.67
C PHE A 87 -3.16 -4.24 0.71
N PHE A 88 -4.38 -4.56 1.16
CA PHE A 88 -5.59 -4.38 0.35
C PHE A 88 -5.99 -2.92 0.12
N ARG A 89 -5.41 -1.96 0.84
CA ARG A 89 -5.60 -0.51 0.62
C ARG A 89 -4.60 0.10 -0.36
N GLY A 90 -3.48 -0.57 -0.59
CA GLY A 90 -2.38 -0.09 -1.42
C GLY A 90 -2.58 -0.30 -2.91
N GLY A 91 -1.59 0.14 -3.70
CA GLY A 91 -1.50 -0.14 -5.14
C GLY A 91 -1.17 -1.62 -5.45
N GLU A 92 -0.66 -2.34 -4.46
CA GLU A 92 -0.25 -3.75 -4.55
C GLU A 92 -1.40 -4.70 -4.90
N LEU A 93 -2.65 -4.31 -4.62
CA LEU A 93 -3.82 -5.12 -5.00
C LEU A 93 -3.91 -5.32 -6.52
N LYS A 94 -3.47 -4.33 -7.31
CA LYS A 94 -3.45 -4.45 -8.77
C LYS A 94 -2.43 -5.49 -9.23
N LEU A 95 -1.21 -5.41 -8.69
CA LEU A 95 -0.15 -6.38 -8.98
C LEU A 95 -0.54 -7.78 -8.51
N TYR A 96 -1.16 -7.88 -7.33
CA TYR A 96 -1.69 -9.14 -6.80
C TYR A 96 -2.77 -9.74 -7.69
N GLY A 97 -3.74 -8.93 -8.14
CA GLY A 97 -4.78 -9.37 -9.05
C GLY A 97 -4.23 -9.79 -10.41
N GLN A 98 -3.26 -9.05 -10.96
CA GLN A 98 -2.57 -9.41 -12.19
C GLN A 98 -1.78 -10.71 -12.05
N LEU A 99 -1.10 -10.92 -10.92
CA LEU A 99 -0.36 -12.14 -10.62
C LEU A 99 -1.30 -13.35 -10.54
N ILE A 100 -2.46 -13.21 -9.86
CA ILE A 100 -3.46 -14.27 -9.79
C ILE A 100 -4.02 -14.58 -11.18
N LEU A 101 -4.37 -13.55 -11.96
CA LEU A 101 -4.96 -13.74 -13.29
C LEU A 101 -3.96 -14.36 -14.28
N ALA A 102 -2.70 -13.90 -14.26
CA ALA A 102 -1.62 -14.47 -15.05
C ALA A 102 -1.32 -15.92 -14.62
N GLY A 103 -1.30 -16.18 -13.31
CA GLY A 103 -1.10 -17.53 -12.78
C GLY A 103 -2.23 -18.50 -13.13
N LEU A 104 -3.49 -18.02 -13.11
CA LEU A 104 -4.65 -18.79 -13.56
C LEU A 104 -4.53 -19.15 -15.05
N ALA A 105 -4.20 -18.18 -15.90
CA ALA A 105 -3.98 -18.45 -17.32
C ALA A 105 -2.86 -19.48 -17.51
N ALA A 106 -1.71 -19.29 -16.84
CA ALA A 106 -0.57 -20.20 -16.90
C ALA A 106 -0.89 -21.62 -16.43
N LEU A 107 -1.95 -21.82 -15.66
CA LEU A 107 -2.35 -23.12 -15.13
C LEU A 107 -3.36 -23.86 -16.01
N VAL A 108 -4.18 -23.14 -16.77
CA VAL A 108 -5.24 -23.70 -17.63
C VAL A 108 -4.71 -24.07 -19.02
N PHE A 109 -3.74 -23.32 -19.57
CA PHE A 109 -3.21 -23.59 -20.91
C PHE A 109 -2.39 -24.89 -21.07
N PRO A 110 -1.49 -25.26 -20.14
CA PRO A 110 -0.61 -26.40 -20.34
C PRO A 110 -1.30 -27.74 -20.01
N PRO A 111 -0.99 -28.82 -20.75
CA PRO A 111 -1.49 -30.15 -20.45
C PRO A 111 -0.86 -30.72 -19.16
N TYR A 112 -1.59 -31.63 -18.51
CA TYR A 112 -1.06 -32.42 -17.40
C TYR A 112 0.13 -33.27 -17.90
N PRO A 113 1.26 -33.36 -17.16
CA PRO A 113 1.50 -32.95 -15.76
C PRO A 113 2.19 -31.58 -15.58
N VAL A 114 2.45 -30.84 -16.67
CA VAL A 114 3.22 -29.58 -16.61
C VAL A 114 2.51 -28.53 -15.75
N ASN A 115 1.18 -28.50 -15.78
CA ASN A 115 0.34 -27.65 -14.93
C ASN A 115 0.61 -27.85 -13.42
N ALA A 116 0.89 -29.08 -12.96
CA ALA A 116 1.19 -29.36 -11.55
C ALA A 116 2.52 -28.75 -11.11
N ILE A 117 3.54 -28.75 -12.01
CA ILE A 117 4.83 -28.11 -11.75
C ILE A 117 4.64 -26.59 -11.69
N ILE A 118 3.91 -26.01 -12.64
CA ILE A 118 3.62 -24.58 -12.70
C ILE A 118 2.86 -24.14 -11.44
N TYR A 119 1.92 -24.95 -10.96
CA TYR A 119 1.20 -24.70 -9.72
C TYR A 119 2.14 -24.59 -8.51
N ILE A 120 3.07 -25.52 -8.34
CA ILE A 120 4.06 -25.49 -7.24
C ILE A 120 4.92 -24.22 -7.35
N VAL A 121 5.39 -23.90 -8.55
CA VAL A 121 6.20 -22.70 -8.81
C VAL A 121 5.43 -21.42 -8.50
N LEU A 122 4.16 -21.33 -8.90
CA LEU A 122 3.28 -20.18 -8.60
C LEU A 122 3.07 -19.99 -7.10
N ILE A 123 2.89 -21.08 -6.35
CA ILE A 123 2.76 -21.01 -4.89
C ILE A 123 4.05 -20.48 -4.25
N LEU A 124 5.20 -21.01 -4.67
CA LEU A 124 6.49 -20.57 -4.16
C LEU A 124 6.75 -19.10 -4.50
N LEU A 125 6.44 -18.68 -5.72
CA LEU A 125 6.55 -17.30 -6.16
C LEU A 125 5.65 -16.38 -5.34
N LEU A 126 4.39 -16.77 -5.12
CA LEU A 126 3.44 -16.01 -4.32
C LEU A 126 3.93 -15.87 -2.87
N MET A 127 4.43 -16.96 -2.28
CA MET A 127 4.95 -16.97 -0.92
C MET A 127 6.20 -16.09 -0.78
N TYR A 128 7.12 -16.17 -1.73
CA TYR A 128 8.31 -15.32 -1.78
C TYR A 128 7.93 -13.84 -1.89
N TRP A 129 7.08 -13.48 -2.85
CA TRP A 129 6.67 -12.10 -3.06
C TRP A 129 5.98 -11.51 -1.83
N LEU A 130 5.09 -12.27 -1.21
CA LEU A 130 4.36 -11.85 -0.03
C LEU A 130 5.27 -11.71 1.19
N SER A 131 6.24 -12.61 1.36
CA SER A 131 7.26 -12.51 2.41
C SER A 131 8.08 -11.22 2.30
N GLY A 132 8.41 -10.80 1.07
CA GLY A 132 9.05 -9.53 0.79
C GLY A 132 8.18 -8.34 1.21
N HIS A 133 6.86 -8.41 0.93
CA HIS A 133 5.93 -7.36 1.33
C HIS A 133 5.79 -7.24 2.86
N LEU A 134 5.80 -8.37 3.57
CA LEU A 134 5.77 -8.40 5.03
C LEU A 134 6.99 -7.69 5.62
N ARG A 135 8.19 -8.03 5.13
CA ARG A 135 9.45 -7.39 5.54
C ARG A 135 9.44 -5.89 5.25
N ALA A 136 8.97 -5.50 4.06
CA ALA A 136 8.83 -4.11 3.67
C ALA A 136 7.82 -3.32 4.53
N PHE A 137 6.85 -4.00 5.15
CA PHE A 137 5.91 -3.38 6.09
C PHE A 137 6.55 -3.13 7.45
N PHE A 138 7.29 -4.11 8.00
CA PHE A 138 8.01 -3.96 9.27
C PHE A 138 9.15 -2.95 9.19
N ALA A 139 9.79 -2.82 8.01
CA ALA A 139 10.85 -1.83 7.78
C ALA A 139 10.36 -0.37 7.71
N ARG A 140 9.05 -0.11 7.68
CA ARG A 140 8.51 1.27 7.63
C ARG A 140 8.73 1.98 8.95
N ASP A 141 9.04 3.28 8.90
CA ASP A 141 9.39 4.07 10.09
C ASP A 141 8.28 4.11 11.16
N GLY A 142 7.01 4.02 10.75
CA GLY A 142 5.88 3.91 11.68
C GLY A 142 5.83 2.61 12.48
N MET A 143 6.41 1.51 11.97
CA MET A 143 6.53 0.25 12.69
C MET A 143 7.81 0.20 13.54
N LYS A 144 8.89 0.88 13.13
CA LYS A 144 10.10 1.03 13.96
C LYS A 144 9.81 1.73 15.29
N MET A 145 8.89 2.71 15.31
CA MET A 145 8.46 3.39 16.54
C MET A 145 7.78 2.46 17.55
N LEU A 146 7.20 1.34 17.10
CA LEU A 146 6.56 0.37 17.97
C LEU A 146 7.55 -0.57 18.66
N ASN A 147 8.85 -0.52 18.34
CA ASN A 147 9.88 -1.48 18.79
C ASN A 147 9.30 -2.91 18.87
N PRO A 148 8.79 -3.46 17.75
CA PRO A 148 8.27 -4.81 17.76
C PRO A 148 9.43 -5.73 18.13
N GLY A 149 9.41 -6.32 19.33
CA GLY A 149 10.36 -7.38 19.66
C GLY A 149 10.32 -8.44 18.56
N GLU A 150 11.44 -9.08 18.25
CA GLU A 150 11.55 -10.09 17.17
C GLU A 150 10.46 -11.17 17.27
N MET A 151 10.04 -11.48 18.50
CA MET A 151 8.96 -12.42 18.80
C MET A 151 7.57 -11.93 18.34
N LEU A 152 7.31 -10.61 18.35
CA LEU A 152 6.07 -10.02 17.89
C LEU A 152 5.97 -10.05 16.37
N GLU A 153 7.04 -9.68 15.65
CA GLU A 153 7.13 -9.76 14.18
C GLU A 153 6.90 -11.20 13.70
N TYR A 154 7.55 -12.16 14.37
CA TYR A 154 7.38 -13.57 14.07
C TYR A 154 5.93 -14.06 14.29
N ARG A 155 5.32 -13.73 15.43
CA ARG A 155 3.95 -14.16 15.75
C ARG A 155 2.89 -13.47 14.91
N THR A 156 3.20 -12.31 14.33
CA THR A 156 2.33 -11.64 13.35
C THR A 156 2.47 -12.19 11.94
N ALA A 157 3.67 -12.64 11.56
CA ALA A 157 3.95 -13.13 10.22
C ALA A 157 3.06 -14.30 9.82
N VAL A 158 2.84 -15.24 10.74
CA VAL A 158 2.04 -16.45 10.50
C VAL A 158 0.59 -16.13 10.13
N PRO A 159 -0.21 -15.46 11.00
CA PRO A 159 -1.59 -15.15 10.66
C PRO A 159 -1.72 -14.20 9.46
N ALA A 160 -0.77 -13.27 9.29
CA ALA A 160 -0.78 -12.36 8.14
C ALA A 160 -0.54 -13.10 6.82
N MET A 161 0.45 -14.01 6.77
CA MET A 161 0.71 -14.82 5.59
C MET A 161 -0.46 -15.73 5.26
N THR A 162 -1.03 -16.42 6.25
CA THR A 162 -2.18 -17.29 6.01
C THR A 162 -3.34 -16.51 5.38
N LEU A 163 -3.65 -15.31 5.89
CA LEU A 163 -4.77 -14.52 5.37
C LEU A 163 -4.52 -13.96 3.96
N LEU A 164 -3.27 -13.60 3.67
CA LEU A 164 -2.87 -13.05 2.37
C LEU A 164 -2.71 -14.13 1.31
N LEU A 165 -2.24 -15.33 1.65
CA LEU A 165 -2.13 -16.47 0.74
C LEU A 165 -3.51 -17.03 0.37
N LEU A 166 -4.48 -17.00 1.29
CA LEU A 166 -5.79 -17.62 1.12
C LEU A 166 -6.49 -17.27 -0.21
N PRO A 167 -6.67 -15.99 -0.59
CA PRO A 167 -7.35 -15.67 -1.84
C PRO A 167 -6.59 -16.15 -3.09
N GLY A 168 -5.25 -16.11 -3.07
CA GLY A 168 -4.44 -16.54 -4.22
C GLY A 168 -4.42 -18.05 -4.37
N LEU A 169 -4.28 -18.77 -3.25
CA LEU A 169 -4.26 -20.22 -3.24
C LEU A 169 -5.61 -20.81 -3.66
N VAL A 170 -6.71 -20.27 -3.15
CA VAL A 170 -8.06 -20.71 -3.56
C VAL A 170 -8.27 -20.53 -5.06
N CYS A 171 -7.78 -19.43 -5.65
CA CYS A 171 -7.85 -19.23 -7.09
C CYS A 171 -6.99 -20.24 -7.85
N PHE A 172 -5.73 -20.46 -7.46
CA PHE A 172 -4.86 -21.42 -8.14
C PHE A 172 -5.35 -22.86 -8.00
N THR A 173 -5.86 -23.26 -6.84
CA THR A 173 -6.40 -24.61 -6.63
C THR A 173 -7.67 -24.82 -7.44
N ALA A 174 -8.57 -23.82 -7.48
CA ALA A 174 -9.76 -23.87 -8.32
C ALA A 174 -9.39 -23.96 -9.81
N GLY A 175 -8.39 -23.20 -10.27
CA GLY A 175 -7.88 -23.27 -11.64
C GLY A 175 -7.34 -24.66 -12.00
N LEU A 176 -6.55 -25.27 -11.10
CA LEU A 176 -6.05 -26.64 -11.28
C LEU A 176 -7.19 -27.65 -11.31
N GLY A 177 -8.15 -27.53 -10.39
CA GLY A 177 -9.30 -28.44 -10.27
C GLY A 177 -10.17 -28.46 -11.53
N ILE A 178 -10.40 -27.29 -12.14
CA ILE A 178 -11.12 -27.17 -13.42
C ILE A 178 -10.29 -27.76 -14.57
N ALA A 179 -8.97 -27.55 -14.57
CA ALA A 179 -8.09 -28.05 -15.62
C ALA A 179 -7.93 -29.58 -15.60
N LEU A 180 -7.95 -30.23 -14.42
CA LEU A 180 -7.82 -31.68 -14.28
C LEU A 180 -9.13 -32.45 -14.49
N TYR A 181 -10.26 -31.92 -14.02
CA TYR A 181 -11.57 -32.54 -14.14
C TYR A 181 -12.55 -31.53 -14.76
N PRO A 182 -12.84 -31.64 -16.08
CA PRO A 182 -13.69 -30.70 -16.81
C PRO A 182 -15.20 -30.62 -16.46
N PRO A 183 -15.71 -31.04 -15.29
CA PRO A 183 -16.95 -30.50 -14.71
C PRO A 183 -16.69 -29.40 -13.67
N LEU A 184 -17.62 -28.45 -13.53
CA LEU A 184 -17.65 -27.43 -12.46
C LEU A 184 -17.48 -28.00 -11.03
N TRP A 185 -17.76 -29.29 -10.84
CA TRP A 185 -17.55 -30.04 -9.60
C TRP A 185 -16.07 -30.15 -9.19
N GLY A 186 -15.13 -30.19 -10.14
CA GLY A 186 -13.69 -30.17 -9.86
C GLY A 186 -13.24 -28.87 -9.20
N GLY A 187 -13.86 -27.75 -9.59
CA GLY A 187 -13.66 -26.45 -8.94
C GLY A 187 -14.23 -26.39 -7.51
N LEU A 188 -15.43 -26.94 -7.28
CA LEU A 188 -16.07 -26.96 -5.97
C LEU A 188 -15.30 -27.79 -4.93
N GLY A 189 -14.77 -28.96 -5.33
CA GLY A 189 -13.89 -29.77 -4.47
C GLY A 189 -12.50 -29.16 -4.24
N ALA A 190 -12.03 -28.32 -5.17
CA ALA A 190 -10.73 -27.67 -5.07
C ALA A 190 -10.70 -26.46 -4.12
N ILE A 191 -11.85 -25.84 -3.83
CA ILE A 191 -11.96 -24.74 -2.86
C ILE A 191 -11.57 -25.18 -1.44
N PRO A 192 -12.18 -26.22 -0.83
CA PRO A 192 -11.79 -26.67 0.50
C PRO A 192 -10.34 -27.18 0.53
N CYS A 193 -9.86 -27.82 -0.54
CA CYS A 193 -8.47 -28.24 -0.67
C CYS A 193 -7.51 -27.03 -0.65
N GLY A 194 -7.84 -25.96 -1.36
CA GLY A 194 -7.06 -24.73 -1.37
C GLY A 194 -7.04 -23.99 -0.04
N VAL A 195 -8.17 -23.96 0.67
CA VAL A 195 -8.22 -23.41 2.03
C VAL A 195 -7.34 -24.22 2.99
N LEU A 196 -7.39 -25.55 2.89
CA LEU A 196 -6.61 -26.45 3.74
C LEU A 196 -5.11 -26.30 3.46
N LEU A 197 -4.72 -26.22 2.19
CA LEU A 197 -3.35 -25.92 1.79
C LEU A 197 -2.88 -24.56 2.28
N ALA A 198 -3.72 -23.53 2.26
CA ALA A 198 -3.35 -22.20 2.75
C ALA A 198 -3.07 -22.21 4.26
N ILE A 199 -3.87 -22.95 5.03
CA ILE A 199 -3.66 -23.12 6.48
C ILE A 199 -2.37 -23.89 6.76
N VAL A 200 -2.13 -24.98 6.03
CA VAL A 200 -0.92 -25.81 6.17
C VAL A 200 0.34 -25.03 5.80
N LEU A 201 0.34 -24.35 4.65
CA LEU A 201 1.46 -23.54 4.17
C LEU A 201 1.72 -22.33 5.07
N GLY A 202 0.66 -21.66 5.55
CA GLY A 202 0.79 -20.57 6.52
C GLY A 202 1.43 -21.03 7.83
N GLY A 203 1.01 -22.19 8.35
CA GLY A 203 1.65 -22.82 9.51
C GLY A 203 3.10 -23.27 9.25
N PHE A 204 3.38 -23.76 8.04
CA PHE A 204 4.73 -24.15 7.62
C PHE A 204 5.67 -22.94 7.49
N TYR A 205 5.17 -21.81 6.98
CA TYR A 205 5.91 -20.55 6.93
C TYR A 205 6.25 -20.05 8.33
N GLY A 206 5.38 -20.25 9.33
CA GLY A 206 5.75 -20.04 10.74
C GLY A 206 6.97 -20.87 11.14
N ARG A 207 6.93 -22.18 10.91
CA ARG A 207 8.03 -23.09 11.26
C ARG A 207 9.34 -22.76 10.54
N ILE A 208 9.29 -22.40 9.26
CA ILE A 208 10.47 -22.02 8.45
C ILE A 208 10.93 -20.58 8.74
N GLY A 209 10.02 -19.68 9.09
CA GLY A 209 10.33 -18.30 9.45
C GLY A 209 11.37 -18.20 10.57
N ILE A 210 11.41 -19.18 11.47
CA ILE A 210 12.44 -19.35 12.51
C ILE A 210 13.86 -19.39 11.91
N LEU A 211 14.03 -19.97 10.72
CA LEU A 211 15.32 -20.11 10.04
C LEU A 211 15.64 -18.93 9.11
N LEU A 212 14.62 -18.30 8.53
CA LEU A 212 14.79 -17.19 7.56
C LEU A 212 14.88 -15.79 8.21
N LEU A 213 14.37 -15.61 9.44
CA LEU A 213 14.47 -14.36 10.21
C LEU A 213 15.70 -14.32 11.13
N ARG A 214 16.30 -15.47 11.47
CA ARG A 214 17.50 -15.55 12.34
C ARG A 214 18.80 -15.13 11.65
N ARG A 215 18.77 -14.76 10.36
CA ARG A 215 19.98 -14.54 9.54
C ARG A 215 20.27 -13.08 9.18
N SER A 216 19.61 -12.12 9.82
CA SER A 216 19.89 -10.68 9.66
C SER A 216 20.08 -10.03 11.02
#